data_AF-A0A8H7VRI1-F1
#
_entry.id   AF-A0A8H7VRI1-F1
#
_cell.length_a   1.000
_cell.length_b   1.000
_cell.length_c   1.000
_cell.angle_alpha   90.00
_cell.angle_beta   90.00
_cell.angle_gamma   90.00
#
_symmetry.space_group_name_H-M   'P 1'
#
loop_
_entity.id
_entity.type
_entity.pdbx_description
1 polymer ?
#
loop_
_entity_poly.entity_id
_entity_poly.type
_entity_poly.pdbx_seq_one_letter_code
_entity_poly.pdbx_strand_id
1 'polypeptide(L)'
;MNEEYNFDSETVPVMIQLYMDWEETAAEPSLDVVKKERELYITKNEAKVVNLINLLQEFENMSIGEASRKVGLSKSTAIRKVKQWNQMTSEIAEKGFLDSIAIKEGKGQPTILKDEHTVFIFELLANEPTLTVEAVTDHLSKEFRDIQITPRSVENHMKKKCRLTYKRIIPRYYGRNKDETVAKRRDAVAYWVSQNIDFMNECVFLDEAGFNRSMHRSYGWSEAGTP
;
A
#
# COMPACT_ATOMS: atom_id res chain seq x y z
N MET A 1 -3.17 -62.94 6.11
CA MET A 1 -2.74 -62.01 7.17
C MET A 1 -2.48 -60.69 6.49
N ASN A 2 -3.22 -59.69 6.92
CA ASN A 2 -3.27 -58.34 6.38
C ASN A 2 -2.02 -57.57 6.80
N GLU A 3 -1.56 -56.65 5.95
CA GLU A 3 -1.07 -55.35 6.40
C GLU A 3 -1.17 -54.36 5.23
N GLU A 4 -2.32 -53.68 5.20
CA GLU A 4 -2.58 -52.44 4.47
C GLU A 4 -1.61 -51.37 5.00
N TYR A 5 -0.74 -50.86 4.15
CA TYR A 5 0.11 -49.71 4.48
C TYR A 5 -0.68 -48.43 4.23
N ASN A 6 -1.24 -47.87 5.30
CA ASN A 6 -1.91 -46.58 5.33
C ASN A 6 -0.96 -45.47 4.90
N PHE A 7 -1.29 -44.77 3.81
CA PHE A 7 -0.71 -43.47 3.49
C PHE A 7 -1.53 -42.41 4.23
N ASP A 8 -1.25 -42.27 5.53
CA ASP A 8 -1.85 -41.21 6.34
C ASP A 8 -1.34 -39.85 5.86
N SER A 9 -2.31 -39.01 5.50
CA SER A 9 -2.17 -37.64 5.07
C SER A 9 -1.67 -36.74 6.20
N GLU A 10 -0.36 -36.65 6.39
CA GLU A 10 0.23 -35.57 7.20
C GLU A 10 0.50 -34.36 6.32
N THR A 11 -0.53 -33.52 6.19
CA THR A 11 -0.40 -32.16 5.64
C THR A 11 0.41 -31.34 6.65
N VAL A 12 1.74 -31.36 6.53
CA VAL A 12 2.61 -30.54 7.37
C VAL A 12 2.43 -29.07 6.98
N PRO A 13 2.00 -28.18 7.90
CA PRO A 13 1.80 -26.78 7.57
C PRO A 13 3.14 -26.12 7.22
N VAL A 14 3.19 -25.48 6.05
CA VAL A 14 4.31 -24.62 5.64
C VAL A 14 4.22 -23.34 6.45
N MET A 15 4.90 -23.30 7.60
CA MET A 15 5.07 -22.09 8.38
C MET A 15 6.10 -21.20 7.69
N ILE A 16 5.65 -20.12 7.07
CA ILE A 16 6.50 -19.06 6.51
C ILE A 16 6.97 -18.19 7.68
N GLN A 17 8.19 -18.44 8.17
CA GLN A 17 8.85 -17.49 9.08
C GLN A 17 9.57 -16.41 8.26
N LEU A 18 9.13 -15.16 8.42
CA LEU A 18 9.89 -13.98 8.02
C LEU A 18 11.06 -13.86 9.02
N TYR A 19 12.28 -14.18 8.58
CA TYR A 19 13.49 -13.95 9.36
C TYR A 19 14.01 -12.55 9.05
N MET A 20 14.17 -11.71 10.08
CA MET A 20 14.83 -10.42 9.99
C MET A 20 16.34 -10.61 10.19
N ASP A 21 17.13 -10.25 9.18
CA ASP A 21 18.58 -10.10 9.33
C ASP A 21 18.86 -8.86 10.19
N TRP A 22 19.38 -9.09 11.39
CA TRP A 22 20.04 -8.12 12.24
C TRP A 22 21.55 -8.42 12.14
N GLU A 23 22.30 -7.54 11.47
CA GLU A 23 23.62 -7.06 11.91
C GLU A 23 24.08 -5.88 11.01
N GLU A 24 24.09 -4.71 11.67
CA GLU A 24 24.65 -3.38 11.44
C GLU A 24 25.42 -3.00 10.16
N THR A 25 24.98 -1.90 9.54
CA THR A 25 25.83 -0.70 9.43
C THR A 25 24.98 0.56 9.68
N ALA A 26 25.33 1.29 10.74
CA ALA A 26 24.80 2.60 11.06
C ALA A 26 25.19 3.62 9.96
N ALA A 27 24.20 4.15 9.27
CA ALA A 27 24.29 5.43 8.56
C ALA A 27 22.95 6.11 8.74
N GLU A 28 22.91 7.13 9.61
CA GLU A 28 21.75 8.01 9.75
C GLU A 28 21.50 8.73 8.41
N PRO A 29 20.34 8.57 7.77
CA PRO A 29 19.96 9.46 6.69
C PRO A 29 19.48 10.77 7.31
N SER A 30 20.33 11.79 7.23
CA SER A 30 20.00 13.19 7.51
C SER A 30 18.67 13.57 6.85
N LEU A 31 17.68 13.91 7.67
CA LEU A 31 16.42 14.50 7.22
C LEU A 31 16.66 15.95 6.79
N ASP A 32 17.28 16.13 5.62
CA ASP A 32 17.15 17.38 4.88
C ASP A 32 15.75 17.43 4.27
N VAL A 33 14.79 17.81 5.13
CA VAL A 33 13.49 18.31 4.70
C VAL A 33 13.75 19.63 4.00
N VAL A 34 14.10 19.56 2.71
CA VAL A 34 13.94 20.70 1.81
C VAL A 34 12.44 20.98 1.75
N LYS A 35 12.00 21.88 2.63
CA LYS A 35 10.71 22.55 2.54
C LYS A 35 10.74 23.31 1.21
N LYS A 36 10.30 22.65 0.15
CA LYS A 36 9.98 23.31 -1.10
C LYS A 36 8.76 24.17 -0.80
N GLU A 37 8.98 25.44 -0.52
CA GLU A 37 7.93 26.45 -0.43
C GLU A 37 7.05 26.28 -1.67
N ARG A 38 5.79 25.88 -1.43
CA ARG A 38 4.79 25.87 -2.49
C ARG A 38 4.47 27.33 -2.76
N GLU A 39 5.14 27.92 -3.75
CA GLU A 39 4.64 29.15 -4.36
C GLU A 39 3.17 28.92 -4.71
N LEU A 40 2.30 29.73 -4.11
CA LEU A 40 0.86 29.61 -4.23
C LEU A 40 0.48 30.03 -5.66
N TYR A 41 0.42 29.08 -6.59
CA TYR A 41 -0.01 29.36 -7.96
C TYR A 41 -1.48 29.81 -7.91
N ILE A 42 -1.72 31.12 -8.04
CA ILE A 42 -3.07 31.67 -8.08
C ILE A 42 -3.79 31.03 -9.27
N THR A 43 -4.79 30.20 -9.00
CA THR A 43 -5.54 29.56 -10.07
C THR A 43 -6.29 30.64 -10.87
N LYS A 44 -6.51 30.44 -12.18
CA LYS A 44 -7.20 31.45 -13.04
C LYS A 44 -8.55 31.94 -12.46
N ASN A 45 -9.17 31.16 -11.58
CA ASN A 45 -10.41 31.53 -10.90
C ASN A 45 -10.19 32.44 -9.69
N GLU A 46 -9.07 32.37 -9.00
CA GLU A 46 -8.74 33.22 -7.85
C GLU A 46 -8.46 34.66 -8.30
N ALA A 47 -7.69 34.85 -9.37
CA ALA A 47 -7.47 36.18 -9.96
C ALA A 47 -8.78 36.86 -10.38
N LYS A 48 -9.72 36.09 -10.93
CA LYS A 48 -11.07 36.56 -11.24
C LYS A 48 -11.82 37.00 -9.98
N VAL A 49 -11.74 36.23 -8.90
CA VAL A 49 -12.42 36.59 -7.63
C VAL A 49 -11.83 37.87 -7.03
N VAL A 50 -10.51 38.09 -7.11
CA VAL A 50 -9.88 39.34 -6.65
C VAL A 50 -10.36 40.52 -7.49
N ASN A 51 -10.34 40.40 -8.82
CA ASN A 51 -10.82 41.45 -9.71
C ASN A 51 -12.31 41.76 -9.50
N LEU A 52 -13.12 40.77 -9.16
CA LEU A 52 -14.53 40.95 -8.81
C LEU A 52 -14.70 41.82 -7.56
N ILE A 53 -13.90 41.58 -6.51
CA ILE A 53 -13.97 42.35 -5.26
C ILE A 53 -13.51 43.79 -5.49
N ASN A 54 -12.40 43.99 -6.21
CA ASN A 54 -11.90 45.33 -6.52
C ASN A 54 -12.94 46.17 -7.28
N LEU A 55 -13.60 45.59 -8.30
CA LEU A 55 -14.66 46.29 -9.04
C LEU A 55 -15.85 46.67 -8.17
N LEU A 56 -16.20 45.86 -7.18
CA LEU A 56 -17.29 46.15 -6.24
C LEU A 56 -16.90 47.20 -5.19
N GLN A 57 -15.61 47.35 -4.89
CA GLN A 57 -15.08 48.39 -3.99
C GLN A 57 -14.89 49.73 -4.70
N GLU A 58 -14.42 49.73 -5.95
CA GLU A 58 -14.19 50.94 -6.74
C GLU A 58 -15.49 51.63 -7.19
N PHE A 59 -16.55 50.84 -7.44
CA PHE A 59 -17.82 51.35 -7.95
C PHE A 59 -18.97 50.98 -7.00
N GLU A 60 -19.29 51.89 -6.06
CA GLU A 60 -20.32 51.69 -5.02
C GLU A 60 -21.71 51.28 -5.56
N ASN A 61 -22.03 51.61 -6.81
CA ASN A 61 -23.33 51.32 -7.43
C ASN A 61 -23.32 50.13 -8.43
N MET A 62 -22.21 49.39 -8.54
CA MET A 62 -22.14 48.27 -9.49
C MET A 62 -22.81 47.02 -8.92
N SER A 63 -23.74 46.42 -9.68
CA SER A 63 -24.36 45.17 -9.27
C SER A 63 -23.39 43.99 -9.38
N ILE A 64 -23.50 43.01 -8.47
CA ILE A 64 -22.69 41.78 -8.49
C ILE A 64 -22.78 41.06 -9.85
N GLY A 65 -23.96 41.06 -10.47
CA GLY A 65 -24.18 40.44 -11.77
C GLY A 65 -23.50 41.18 -12.93
N GLU A 66 -23.32 42.49 -12.81
CA GLU A 66 -22.59 43.27 -13.80
C GLU A 66 -21.08 43.09 -13.65
N ALA A 67 -20.58 43.16 -12.42
CA ALA A 67 -19.18 42.88 -12.11
C ALA A 67 -18.78 41.44 -12.51
N SER A 68 -19.67 40.46 -12.28
CA SER A 68 -19.40 39.07 -12.68
C SER A 68 -19.27 38.89 -14.19
N ARG A 69 -20.06 39.63 -14.98
CA ARG A 69 -19.96 39.63 -16.45
C ARG A 69 -18.63 40.21 -16.92
N LYS A 70 -18.19 41.33 -16.33
CA LYS A 70 -16.90 41.98 -16.66
C LYS A 70 -15.69 41.07 -16.37
N VAL A 71 -15.78 40.27 -15.32
CA VAL A 71 -14.72 39.35 -14.88
C VAL A 71 -14.81 37.96 -15.56
N GLY A 72 -15.92 37.66 -16.23
CA GLY A 72 -16.16 36.35 -16.85
C GLY A 72 -16.39 35.24 -15.83
N LEU A 73 -17.20 35.51 -14.80
CA LEU A 73 -17.71 34.55 -13.81
C LEU A 73 -19.24 34.39 -13.94
N SER A 74 -19.75 33.21 -13.61
CA SER A 74 -21.19 33.03 -13.52
C SER A 74 -21.76 33.83 -12.33
N LYS A 75 -22.98 34.37 -12.52
CA LYS A 75 -23.68 35.17 -11.48
C LYS A 75 -23.75 34.43 -10.14
N SER A 76 -24.05 33.12 -10.17
CA SER A 76 -24.12 32.28 -8.97
C SER A 76 -22.77 32.13 -8.26
N THR A 77 -21.67 31.98 -9.02
CA THR A 77 -20.33 31.88 -8.46
C THR A 77 -19.90 33.20 -7.81
N ALA A 78 -20.17 34.32 -8.47
CA ALA A 78 -19.87 35.66 -7.96
C ALA A 78 -20.60 35.93 -6.64
N ILE A 79 -21.92 35.67 -6.59
CA ILE A 79 -22.72 35.82 -5.36
C ILE A 79 -22.15 34.97 -4.22
N ARG A 80 -21.84 33.69 -4.49
CA ARG A 80 -21.25 32.79 -3.49
C ARG A 80 -19.93 33.32 -2.95
N LYS A 81 -19.06 33.82 -3.84
CA LYS A 81 -17.72 34.32 -3.48
C LYS A 81 -17.78 35.64 -2.70
N VAL A 82 -18.65 36.57 -3.09
CA VAL A 82 -18.89 37.81 -2.34
C VAL A 82 -19.44 37.49 -0.95
N LYS A 83 -20.37 36.54 -0.83
CA LYS A 83 -20.88 36.09 0.49
C LYS A 83 -19.77 35.50 1.37
N GLN A 84 -18.88 34.67 0.79
CA GLN A 84 -17.72 34.12 1.50
C GLN A 84 -16.76 35.23 1.95
N TRP A 85 -16.50 36.22 1.08
CA TRP A 85 -15.65 37.37 1.40
C TRP A 85 -16.22 38.18 2.57
N ASN A 86 -17.51 38.55 2.51
CA ASN A 86 -18.15 39.32 3.56
C ASN A 86 -18.13 38.58 4.91
N GLN A 87 -18.36 37.27 4.90
CA GLN A 87 -18.25 36.42 6.08
C GLN A 87 -16.83 36.40 6.64
N MET A 88 -15.81 36.24 5.77
CA MET A 88 -14.41 36.28 6.16
C MET A 88 -14.05 37.64 6.78
N THR A 89 -14.48 38.75 6.17
CA THR A 89 -14.21 40.10 6.67
C THR A 89 -14.91 40.40 7.98
N SER A 90 -16.14 39.92 8.20
CA SER A 90 -16.81 40.07 9.50
C SER A 90 -16.13 39.25 10.58
N GLU A 91 -15.69 38.03 10.26
CA GLU A 91 -14.95 37.18 11.21
C GLU A 91 -13.58 37.79 11.57
N ILE A 92 -12.87 38.41 10.62
CA ILE A 92 -11.62 39.14 10.85
C ILE A 92 -11.87 40.41 11.70
N ALA A 93 -12.95 41.14 11.44
CA ALA A 93 -13.31 42.34 12.21
C ALA A 93 -13.64 42.00 13.67
N GLU A 94 -14.25 40.84 13.94
CA GLU A 94 -14.59 40.38 15.29
C GLU A 94 -13.41 39.74 16.04
N LYS A 95 -12.52 39.00 15.36
CA LYS A 95 -11.51 38.15 16.02
C LYS A 95 -10.05 38.53 15.74
N GLY A 96 -9.81 39.57 14.96
CA GLY A 96 -8.46 39.92 14.49
C GLY A 96 -8.01 39.04 13.31
N PHE A 97 -6.86 39.37 12.73
CA PHE A 97 -6.31 38.61 11.61
C PHE A 97 -5.97 37.19 12.07
N LEU A 98 -6.66 36.19 11.52
CA LEU A 98 -6.38 34.78 11.78
C LEU A 98 -5.05 34.40 11.11
N ASP A 99 -4.07 33.93 11.90
CA ASP A 99 -2.75 33.46 11.42
C ASP A 99 -2.82 32.31 10.39
N SER A 100 -3.99 31.71 10.20
CA SER A 100 -4.25 30.82 9.07
C SER A 100 -5.73 30.87 8.68
N ILE A 101 -5.99 31.17 7.40
CA ILE A 101 -7.29 30.90 6.79
C ILE A 101 -7.43 29.38 6.79
N ALA A 102 -8.22 28.82 7.70
CA ALA A 102 -8.57 27.40 7.66
C ALA A 102 -9.33 27.13 6.37
N ILE A 103 -8.60 26.79 5.30
CA ILE A 103 -9.18 26.16 4.11
C ILE A 103 -9.93 24.97 4.68
N LYS A 104 -11.26 24.97 4.55
CA LYS A 104 -12.07 23.81 4.92
C LYS A 104 -11.64 22.69 3.99
N GLU A 105 -10.64 21.90 4.40
CA GLU A 105 -10.33 20.64 3.78
C GLU A 105 -11.65 19.88 3.75
N GLY A 106 -12.09 19.53 2.54
CA GLY A 106 -13.32 18.77 2.39
C GLY A 106 -13.19 17.54 3.27
N LYS A 107 -14.04 17.43 4.30
CA LYS A 107 -14.07 16.25 5.16
C LYS A 107 -14.22 15.05 4.25
N GLY A 108 -13.14 14.29 4.09
CA GLY A 108 -13.15 13.10 3.26
C GLY A 108 -14.25 12.16 3.73
N GLN A 109 -14.83 11.40 2.80
CA GLN A 109 -15.77 10.35 3.17
C GLN A 109 -15.07 9.40 4.16
N PRO A 110 -15.72 9.03 5.27
CA PRO A 110 -15.13 8.12 6.24
C PRO A 110 -14.74 6.81 5.53
N THR A 111 -13.50 6.36 5.77
CA THR A 111 -12.98 5.13 5.17
C THR A 111 -13.72 3.93 5.74
N ILE A 112 -14.27 3.10 4.85
CA ILE A 112 -14.98 1.86 5.23
C ILE A 112 -14.02 0.89 5.93
N LEU A 113 -12.76 0.86 5.49
CA LEU A 113 -11.70 0.06 6.10
C LEU A 113 -11.02 0.84 7.24
N LYS A 114 -11.16 0.33 8.46
CA LYS A 114 -10.46 0.73 9.68
C LYS A 114 -9.16 -0.05 9.89
N ASP A 115 -8.45 0.31 10.97
CA ASP A 115 -7.17 -0.30 11.35
C ASP A 115 -7.32 -1.78 11.73
N GLU A 116 -8.44 -2.18 12.35
CA GLU A 116 -8.76 -3.58 12.68
C GLU A 116 -8.70 -4.51 11.45
N HIS A 117 -9.28 -4.08 10.32
CA HIS A 117 -9.23 -4.86 9.08
C HIS A 117 -7.84 -4.86 8.46
N THR A 118 -7.04 -3.83 8.72
CA THR A 118 -5.67 -3.75 8.24
C THR A 118 -4.81 -4.81 8.92
N VAL A 119 -4.94 -4.97 10.23
CA VAL A 119 -4.27 -6.04 10.99
C VAL A 119 -4.66 -7.41 10.46
N PHE A 120 -5.96 -7.65 10.27
CA PHE A 120 -6.46 -8.92 9.72
C PHE A 120 -5.87 -9.25 8.33
N ILE A 121 -5.76 -8.26 7.43
CA ILE A 121 -5.14 -8.45 6.11
C ILE A 121 -3.67 -8.88 6.25
N PHE A 122 -2.92 -8.27 7.18
CA PHE A 122 -1.52 -8.64 7.40
C PHE A 122 -1.38 -10.06 7.94
N GLU A 123 -2.19 -10.46 8.92
CA GLU A 123 -2.20 -11.82 9.46
C GLU A 123 -2.56 -12.86 8.38
N LEU A 124 -3.58 -12.57 7.57
CA LEU A 124 -4.00 -13.44 6.48
C LEU A 124 -2.87 -13.63 5.44
N LEU A 125 -2.20 -12.54 5.04
CA LEU A 125 -1.14 -12.59 4.02
C LEU A 125 0.19 -13.11 4.56
N ALA A 126 0.44 -13.01 5.86
CA ALA A 126 1.61 -13.64 6.49
C ALA A 126 1.51 -15.17 6.42
N ASN A 127 0.31 -15.72 6.57
CA ASN A 127 0.05 -17.15 6.44
C ASN A 127 0.00 -17.59 4.98
N GLU A 128 -0.71 -16.85 4.12
CA GLU A 128 -0.93 -17.20 2.72
C GLU A 128 -0.72 -15.99 1.78
N PRO A 129 0.55 -15.68 1.41
CA PRO A 129 0.85 -14.50 0.60
C PRO A 129 0.33 -14.59 -0.84
N THR A 130 0.01 -15.79 -1.33
CA THR A 130 -0.47 -16.05 -2.70
C THR A 130 -1.97 -15.79 -2.89
N LEU A 131 -2.68 -15.36 -1.85
CA LEU A 131 -4.12 -15.12 -1.91
C LEU A 131 -4.48 -14.04 -2.95
N THR A 132 -5.59 -14.28 -3.65
CA THR A 132 -6.16 -13.30 -4.56
C THR A 132 -6.86 -12.20 -3.78
N VAL A 133 -6.99 -11.01 -4.36
CA VAL A 133 -7.73 -9.90 -3.75
C VAL A 133 -9.19 -10.31 -3.48
N GLU A 134 -9.78 -11.10 -4.36
CA GLU A 134 -11.13 -11.64 -4.19
C GLU A 134 -11.22 -12.53 -2.95
N ALA A 135 -10.30 -13.48 -2.79
CA ALA A 135 -10.24 -14.34 -1.61
C ALA A 135 -10.05 -13.51 -0.32
N VAL A 136 -9.16 -12.51 -0.33
CA VAL A 136 -9.00 -11.59 0.81
C VAL A 136 -10.29 -10.85 1.11
N THR A 137 -11.04 -10.44 0.08
CA THR A 137 -12.34 -9.77 0.23
C THR A 137 -13.39 -10.70 0.84
N ASP A 138 -13.41 -11.97 0.42
CA ASP A 138 -14.30 -12.99 0.97
C ASP A 138 -13.97 -13.28 2.44
N HIS A 139 -12.68 -13.41 2.78
CA HIS A 139 -12.23 -13.57 4.17
C HIS A 139 -12.64 -12.38 5.04
N LEU A 140 -12.45 -11.15 4.55
CA LEU A 140 -12.88 -9.93 5.24
C LEU A 140 -14.40 -9.88 5.44
N SER A 141 -15.18 -10.22 4.42
CA SER A 141 -16.64 -10.20 4.49
C SER A 141 -17.19 -11.30 5.40
N LYS A 142 -16.46 -12.43 5.51
CA LYS A 142 -16.81 -13.54 6.41
C LYS A 142 -16.56 -13.19 7.87
N GLU A 143 -15.42 -12.56 8.17
CA GLU A 143 -15.04 -12.16 9.53
C GLU A 143 -15.83 -10.93 10.00
N PHE A 144 -15.96 -9.93 9.13
CA PHE A 144 -16.63 -8.67 9.42
C PHE A 144 -17.95 -8.57 8.65
N ARG A 145 -19.02 -9.15 9.19
CA ARG A 145 -20.36 -9.17 8.56
C ARG A 145 -20.97 -7.79 8.33
N ASP A 146 -20.49 -6.78 9.06
CA ASP A 146 -21.01 -5.42 9.03
C ASP A 146 -20.52 -4.62 7.81
N ILE A 147 -19.63 -5.23 7.02
CA ILE A 147 -18.85 -4.54 6.02
C ILE A 147 -19.13 -5.12 4.64
N GLN A 148 -19.70 -4.29 3.77
CA GLN A 148 -19.83 -4.60 2.33
C GLN A 148 -18.74 -3.84 1.57
N ILE A 149 -17.73 -4.56 1.12
CA ILE A 149 -16.60 -3.99 0.39
C ILE A 149 -16.44 -4.67 -0.97
N THR A 150 -16.07 -3.86 -1.96
CA THR A 150 -15.71 -4.36 -3.29
C THR A 150 -14.23 -4.77 -3.34
N PRO A 151 -13.86 -5.79 -4.13
CA PRO A 151 -12.45 -6.22 -4.27
C PRO A 151 -11.52 -5.08 -4.66
N ARG A 152 -11.98 -4.14 -5.49
CA ARG A 152 -11.20 -2.96 -5.89
C ARG A 152 -10.88 -2.01 -4.74
N SER A 153 -11.79 -1.89 -3.76
CA SER A 153 -11.54 -1.10 -2.56
C SER A 153 -10.50 -1.78 -1.66
N VAL A 154 -10.55 -3.11 -1.53
CA VAL A 154 -9.52 -3.90 -0.83
C VAL A 154 -8.17 -3.73 -1.51
N GLU A 155 -8.10 -3.88 -2.84
CA GLU A 155 -6.86 -3.71 -3.61
C GLU A 155 -6.22 -2.33 -3.38
N ASN A 156 -7.03 -1.27 -3.43
CA ASN A 156 -6.57 0.09 -3.20
C ASN A 156 -6.08 0.29 -1.76
N HIS A 157 -6.75 -0.31 -0.79
CA HIS A 157 -6.34 -0.27 0.61
C HIS A 157 -5.00 -0.98 0.81
N MET A 158 -4.89 -2.21 0.31
CA MET A 158 -3.65 -2.99 0.34
C MET A 158 -2.47 -2.22 -0.27
N LYS A 159 -2.65 -1.60 -1.45
CA LYS A 159 -1.58 -0.87 -2.12
C LYS A 159 -1.25 0.48 -1.48
N LYS A 160 -2.27 1.29 -1.13
CA LYS A 160 -2.08 2.69 -0.72
C LYS A 160 -1.93 2.86 0.79
N LYS A 161 -2.67 2.07 1.58
CA LYS A 161 -2.66 2.16 3.04
C LYS A 161 -1.69 1.15 3.65
N CYS A 162 -1.78 -0.11 3.26
CA CYS A 162 -0.90 -1.17 3.77
C CYS A 162 0.48 -1.19 3.11
N ARG A 163 0.69 -0.40 2.04
CA ARG A 163 1.95 -0.36 1.26
C ARG A 163 2.39 -1.75 0.78
N LEU A 164 1.44 -2.61 0.42
CA LEU A 164 1.71 -3.94 -0.10
C LEU A 164 1.97 -3.92 -1.61
N THR A 165 2.85 -4.81 -2.04
CA THR A 165 3.25 -4.99 -3.44
C THR A 165 3.11 -6.46 -3.84
N TYR A 166 2.62 -6.68 -5.06
CA TYR A 166 2.49 -8.02 -5.62
C TYR A 166 3.77 -8.38 -6.38
N LYS A 167 4.52 -9.35 -5.88
CA LYS A 167 5.86 -9.71 -6.35
C LYS A 167 5.99 -11.21 -6.57
N ARG A 168 7.02 -11.61 -7.32
CA ARG A 168 7.32 -13.02 -7.57
C ARG A 168 7.83 -13.68 -6.29
N ILE A 169 7.22 -14.79 -5.90
CA ILE A 169 7.63 -15.60 -4.75
C ILE A 169 8.54 -16.71 -5.24
N ILE A 170 9.67 -16.89 -4.54
CA ILE A 170 10.59 -18.00 -4.75
C ILE A 170 10.48 -18.92 -3.53
N PRO A 171 9.84 -20.10 -3.66
CA PRO A 171 9.77 -21.03 -2.55
C PRO A 171 11.19 -21.51 -2.22
N ARG A 172 11.57 -21.40 -0.95
CA ARG A 172 12.80 -21.98 -0.42
C ARG A 172 12.45 -23.20 0.43
N TYR A 173 13.12 -24.31 0.17
CA TYR A 173 12.95 -25.52 0.95
C TYR A 173 13.58 -25.32 2.34
N TYR A 174 12.74 -25.20 3.37
CA TYR A 174 13.18 -25.01 4.75
C TYR A 174 14.20 -26.07 5.19
N GLY A 175 13.95 -27.34 4.84
CA GLY A 175 14.85 -28.45 5.17
C GLY A 175 16.26 -28.36 4.58
N ARG A 176 16.47 -27.55 3.52
CA ARG A 176 17.76 -27.43 2.82
C ARG A 176 18.80 -26.64 3.62
N ASN A 177 18.36 -25.68 4.42
CA ASN A 177 19.23 -24.73 5.15
C ASN A 177 19.31 -25.01 6.65
N LYS A 178 18.76 -26.13 7.14
CA LYS A 178 19.00 -26.57 8.52
C LYS A 178 20.47 -26.92 8.71
N ASP A 179 21.05 -26.54 9.83
CA ASP A 179 22.48 -26.79 10.13
C ASP A 179 22.85 -28.27 9.96
N GLU A 180 21.98 -29.18 10.40
CA GLU A 180 22.15 -30.62 10.21
C GLU A 180 22.24 -31.03 8.73
N THR A 181 21.35 -30.51 7.88
CA THR A 181 21.33 -30.80 6.44
C THR A 181 22.53 -30.16 5.75
N VAL A 182 22.94 -28.96 6.17
CA VAL A 182 24.12 -28.27 5.65
C VAL A 182 25.39 -29.06 5.98
N ALA A 183 25.53 -29.55 7.22
CA ALA A 183 26.63 -30.42 7.64
C ALA A 183 26.65 -31.73 6.83
N LYS A 184 25.52 -32.44 6.73
CA LYS A 184 25.41 -33.67 5.92
C LYS A 184 25.83 -33.45 4.46
N ARG A 185 25.42 -32.34 3.84
CA ARG A 185 25.84 -31.98 2.48
C ARG A 185 27.34 -31.75 2.38
N ARG A 186 27.92 -31.04 3.35
CA ARG A 186 29.36 -30.78 3.40
C ARG A 186 30.15 -32.10 3.50
N ASP A 187 29.73 -32.99 4.39
CA ASP A 187 30.41 -34.27 4.62
C ASP A 187 30.31 -35.19 3.39
N ALA A 188 29.13 -35.24 2.75
CA ALA A 188 28.93 -35.99 1.51
C ALA A 188 29.84 -35.48 0.37
N VAL A 189 29.93 -34.15 0.20
CA VAL A 189 30.81 -33.54 -0.81
C VAL A 189 32.27 -33.84 -0.49
N ALA A 190 32.70 -33.71 0.76
CA ALA A 190 34.06 -34.04 1.19
C ALA A 190 34.41 -35.51 0.92
N TYR A 191 33.48 -36.42 1.18
CA TYR A 191 33.63 -37.84 0.87
C TYR A 191 33.81 -38.06 -0.64
N TRP A 192 32.96 -37.48 -1.50
CA TRP A 192 33.10 -37.66 -2.95
C TRP A 192 34.40 -37.09 -3.51
N VAL A 193 34.84 -35.94 -3.00
CA VAL A 193 36.14 -35.35 -3.37
C VAL A 193 37.29 -36.27 -2.95
N SER A 194 37.21 -36.91 -1.77
CA SER A 194 38.23 -37.86 -1.32
C SER A 194 38.33 -39.12 -2.20
N GLN A 195 37.23 -39.51 -2.83
CA GLN A 195 37.17 -40.65 -3.75
C GLN A 195 37.62 -40.29 -5.17
N ASN A 196 37.94 -39.02 -5.44
CA ASN A 196 38.35 -38.51 -6.75
C ASN A 196 37.37 -38.88 -7.88
N ILE A 197 36.06 -38.84 -7.58
CA ILE A 197 34.99 -39.15 -8.53
C ILE A 197 34.93 -38.08 -9.60
N ASP A 198 35.05 -38.46 -10.88
CA ASP A 198 34.88 -37.54 -12.00
C ASP A 198 33.39 -37.41 -12.38
N PHE A 199 32.75 -36.37 -11.86
CA PHE A 199 31.33 -36.11 -12.12
C PHE A 199 30.98 -35.87 -13.60
N MET A 200 31.95 -35.53 -14.45
CA MET A 200 31.71 -35.24 -15.86
C MET A 200 31.75 -36.49 -16.73
N ASN A 201 32.57 -37.48 -16.35
CA ASN A 201 32.84 -38.66 -17.19
C ASN A 201 32.37 -39.98 -16.57
N GLU A 202 32.20 -40.05 -15.25
CA GLU A 202 31.95 -41.32 -14.53
C GLU A 202 30.57 -41.37 -13.85
N CYS A 203 29.76 -40.32 -13.96
CA CYS A 203 28.48 -40.22 -13.27
C CYS A 203 27.28 -40.14 -14.23
N VAL A 204 26.21 -40.87 -13.90
CA VAL A 204 24.89 -40.72 -14.49
C VAL A 204 23.93 -40.22 -13.42
N PHE A 205 23.31 -39.07 -13.65
CA PHE A 205 22.32 -38.50 -12.74
C PHE A 205 20.93 -38.94 -13.15
N LEU A 206 20.25 -39.63 -12.23
CA LEU A 206 18.84 -39.97 -12.35
C LEU A 206 18.08 -39.12 -11.35
N ASP A 207 17.17 -38.29 -11.85
CA ASP A 207 16.23 -37.53 -11.03
C ASP A 207 14.83 -37.76 -11.56
N GLU A 208 13.87 -37.90 -10.64
CA GLU A 208 12.48 -38.03 -11.00
C GLU A 208 11.89 -36.63 -11.15
N ALA A 209 11.49 -36.29 -12.37
CA ALA A 209 10.74 -35.05 -12.61
C ALA A 209 9.33 -35.19 -12.03
N GLY A 210 9.17 -34.78 -10.77
CA GLY A 210 7.87 -34.71 -10.13
C GLY A 210 6.99 -33.67 -10.80
N PHE A 211 5.95 -34.11 -11.52
CA PHE A 211 4.88 -33.22 -11.96
C PHE A 211 4.07 -32.79 -10.74
N ASN A 212 4.26 -31.57 -10.28
CA ASN A 212 3.51 -31.05 -9.14
C ASN A 212 2.06 -30.74 -9.57
N ARG A 213 1.12 -31.61 -9.18
CA ARG A 213 -0.33 -31.40 -9.39
C ARG A 213 -0.85 -30.13 -8.69
N SER A 214 -0.17 -29.66 -7.65
CA SER A 214 -0.44 -28.42 -6.93
C SER A 214 0.48 -27.28 -7.39
N MET A 215 0.40 -26.90 -8.66
CA MET A 215 1.11 -25.71 -9.13
C MET A 215 0.45 -24.47 -8.53
N HIS A 216 1.09 -23.88 -7.51
CA HIS A 216 0.65 -22.63 -6.90
C HIS A 216 1.07 -21.42 -7.74
N ARG A 217 0.42 -20.27 -7.48
CA ARG A 217 0.83 -19.00 -8.10
C ARG A 217 2.28 -18.68 -7.69
N SER A 218 3.09 -18.29 -8.66
CA SER A 218 4.49 -17.87 -8.45
C SER A 218 4.62 -16.42 -7.98
N TYR A 219 3.51 -15.77 -7.61
CA TYR A 219 3.45 -14.40 -7.14
C TYR A 219 2.55 -14.29 -5.93
N GLY A 220 2.84 -13.33 -5.07
CA GLY A 220 2.02 -12.99 -3.91
C GLY A 220 2.37 -11.63 -3.32
N TRP A 221 1.71 -11.31 -2.21
CA TRP A 221 1.78 -10.01 -1.57
C TRP A 221 2.90 -9.96 -0.53
N SER A 222 3.64 -8.86 -0.55
CA SER A 222 4.72 -8.55 0.40
C SER A 222 4.74 -7.06 0.68
N GLU A 223 5.34 -6.66 1.80
CA GLU A 223 5.58 -5.27 2.11
C GLU A 223 6.46 -4.59 1.04
N ALA A 224 6.16 -3.33 0.72
CA ALA A 224 6.99 -2.55 -0.18
C ALA A 224 8.40 -2.36 0.41
N GLY A 225 9.43 -2.64 -0.39
CA GLY A 225 10.83 -2.57 0.04
C GLY A 225 11.42 -3.91 0.50
N THR A 226 10.60 -4.88 0.89
CA THR A 226 11.06 -6.21 1.30
C THR A 226 11.22 -7.12 0.07
N PRO A 227 12.35 -7.86 -0.07
CA PRO A 227 12.57 -8.78 -1.18
C PRO A 227 11.61 -9.98 -1.21
#